data_AF-A0A6P0WX80-F1
#
_entry.id   AF-A0A6P0WX80-F1
#
_cell.length_a   1.000
_cell.length_b   1.000
_cell.length_c   1.000
_cell.angle_alpha   90.00
_cell.angle_beta   90.00
_cell.angle_gamma   90.00
#
_symmetry.space_group_name_H-M   'P 1'
#
loop_
_entity.id
_entity.type
_entity.pdbx_description
1 polymer ?
#
loop_
_entity_poly.entity_id
_entity_poly.type
_entity_poly.pdbx_seq_one_letter_code
_entity_poly.pdbx_strand_id
1 'polypeptide(L)' 'MDVVKLTTKIDEYGCLNLSIPTQLAGTEVNVVVVVNPVASVEKPPEQYDFSDLVGKLTWQGNAVTMQRNLRDEW' A
#
# COMPACT_ATOMS: atom_id res chain seq x y z
N MET A 1 9.62 -22.38 22.18
CA MET A 1 9.66 -21.87 20.80
C MET A 1 9.44 -20.38 20.91
N ASP A 2 10.50 -19.60 20.84
CA ASP A 2 10.42 -18.16 21.02
C ASP A 2 10.40 -17.49 19.65
N VAL A 3 9.35 -16.72 19.37
CA VAL A 3 9.19 -16.00 18.11
C VAL A 3 9.61 -14.55 18.33
N VAL A 4 10.77 -14.18 17.82
CA VAL A 4 11.28 -12.80 17.86
C VAL A 4 10.80 -12.07 16.60
N LYS A 5 9.97 -11.03 16.77
CA LYS A 5 9.58 -10.13 15.69
C LYS A 5 10.46 -8.89 15.72
N LEU A 6 11.30 -8.71 14.70
CA LEU A 6 12.14 -7.54 14.53
C LEU A 6 11.75 -6.82 13.22
N THR A 7 11.50 -5.52 13.32
CA THR A 7 11.33 -4.64 12.15
C THR A 7 12.59 -3.82 12.01
N THR A 8 13.32 -3.98 10.92
CA THR A 8 14.55 -3.24 10.64
C THR A 8 14.56 -2.75 9.19
N LYS A 9 15.41 -1.78 8.88
CA LYS A 9 15.59 -1.24 7.54
C LYS A 9 16.71 -2.00 6.84
N ILE A 10 16.54 -2.22 5.54
CA ILE A 10 17.62 -2.66 4.65
C ILE A 10 18.53 -1.43 4.43
N ASP A 11 19.84 -1.64 4.51
CA ASP A 11 20.81 -0.56 4.28
C ASP A 11 20.94 -0.19 2.79
N GLU A 12 21.72 0.85 2.49
CA GLU A 12 21.91 1.38 1.13
C GLU A 12 22.61 0.38 0.18
N TYR A 13 23.20 -0.70 0.72
CA TYR A 13 23.84 -1.76 -0.05
C TYR A 13 22.93 -2.98 -0.26
N GLY A 14 21.69 -2.95 0.26
CA GLY A 14 20.74 -4.05 0.14
C GLY A 14 20.91 -5.13 1.20
N CYS A 15 21.67 -4.88 2.28
CA CYS A 15 21.95 -5.84 3.32
C CYS A 15 21.01 -5.68 4.54
N LEU A 16 20.53 -6.81 5.07
CA LEU A 16 19.70 -6.88 6.26
C LEU A 16 20.56 -7.29 7.47
N ASN A 17 20.88 -6.33 8.34
CA ASN A 17 21.67 -6.58 9.55
C ASN A 17 20.74 -6.93 10.73
N LEU A 18 20.83 -8.17 11.21
CA LEU A 18 20.07 -8.69 12.36
C LEU A 18 20.99 -8.94 13.56
N SER A 19 20.81 -8.15 14.62
CA SER A 19 21.47 -8.38 15.92
C SER A 19 20.46 -8.96 16.89
N ILE A 20 20.51 -10.27 17.13
CA ILE A 20 19.62 -10.98 18.06
C ILE A 20 20.40 -11.26 19.35
N PRO A 21 20.21 -10.46 20.43
CA PRO A 21 20.84 -10.77 21.70
C PRO A 21 20.26 -12.08 22.25
N THR A 22 21.12 -13.07 22.48
CA THR A 22 20.73 -14.37 23.02
C THR A 22 21.51 -14.65 24.30
N GLN A 23 20.86 -15.32 25.26
CA GLN A 23 21.50 -15.81 26.50
C GLN A 23 21.95 -17.28 26.36
N LEU A 24 21.82 -17.87 25.17
CA LEU A 24 22.20 -19.24 24.89
C LEU A 24 23.73 -19.34 24.78
N ALA A 25 24.36 -20.00 25.74
CA ALA A 25 25.79 -20.28 25.71
C ALA A 25 26.07 -21.60 24.96
N GLY A 26 26.74 -21.51 23.80
CA GLY A 26 27.42 -22.64 23.16
C GLY A 26 26.53 -23.73 22.54
N THR A 27 25.26 -23.45 22.25
CA THR A 27 24.32 -24.40 21.65
C THR A 27 23.99 -24.07 20.20
N GLU A 28 23.82 -25.10 19.38
CA GLU A 28 23.37 -24.99 17.97
C GLU A 28 21.93 -24.50 17.90
N VAL A 29 21.64 -23.57 16.99
CA VAL A 29 20.33 -22.93 16.88
C VAL A 29 19.89 -22.87 15.42
N ASN A 30 18.63 -23.21 15.16
CA ASN A 30 18.00 -23.05 13.85
C ASN A 30 17.31 -21.68 13.77
N VAL A 31 17.62 -20.92 12.72
CA VAL A 31 17.03 -19.61 12.46
C VAL A 31 16.32 -19.63 11.10
N VAL A 32 15.05 -19.22 11.09
CA VAL A 32 14.27 -19.04 9.85
C VAL A 32 13.95 -17.56 9.73
N VAL A 33 14.42 -16.94 8.64
CA VAL A 33 14.16 -15.52 8.34
C VAL A 33 13.18 -15.45 7.18
N VAL A 34 12.02 -14.84 7.41
CA VAL A 34 11.03 -14.54 6.36
C VAL A 34 11.01 -13.04 6.14
N VAL A 35 11.49 -12.60 4.98
CA VAL A 35 11.50 -11.18 4.60
C VAL A 35 10.30 -10.92 3.69
N ASN A 36 9.31 -10.21 4.22
CA ASN A 36 8.23 -9.67 3.42
C ASN A 36 8.51 -8.18 3.19
N PRO A 37 8.76 -7.74 1.95
CA PRO A 37 8.86 -6.33 1.67
C PRO A 37 7.54 -5.68 2.03
N VAL A 38 7.56 -4.78 3.01
CA VAL A 38 6.45 -3.86 3.18
C VAL A 38 6.59 -2.91 2.01
N ALA A 39 5.76 -3.09 0.99
CA ALA A 39 5.66 -2.12 -0.08
C ALA A 39 5.59 -0.74 0.59
N SER A 40 6.54 0.13 0.24
CA SER A 40 6.45 1.54 0.61
C SER A 40 5.01 1.93 0.34
N VAL A 41 4.34 2.54 1.31
CA VAL A 41 2.98 3.05 1.11
C VAL A 41 3.09 3.97 -0.09
N GLU A 42 2.81 3.44 -1.28
CA GLU A 42 2.53 4.23 -2.44
C GLU A 42 1.39 5.09 -1.94
N LYS A 43 1.70 6.39 -1.77
CA LYS A 43 0.71 7.40 -1.47
C LYS A 43 -0.47 7.03 -2.36
N PRO A 44 -1.66 6.76 -1.79
CA PRO A 44 -2.80 6.40 -2.63
C PRO A 44 -2.85 7.43 -3.76
N PRO A 45 -2.99 6.99 -5.03
CA PRO A 45 -2.93 7.88 -6.18
C PRO A 45 -3.79 9.09 -5.84
N GLU A 46 -3.21 10.30 -5.99
CA GLU A 46 -3.82 11.54 -5.51
C GLU A 46 -5.31 11.49 -5.78
N GLN A 47 -6.09 11.47 -4.70
CA GLN A 47 -7.53 11.33 -4.79
C GLN A 47 -8.00 12.56 -5.57
N TYR A 48 -8.53 12.35 -6.78
CA TYR A 48 -8.99 13.46 -7.61
C TYR A 48 -10.02 14.27 -6.83
N ASP A 49 -9.64 15.49 -6.45
CA ASP A 49 -10.52 16.44 -5.77
C ASP A 49 -11.21 17.30 -6.84
N PHE A 50 -12.50 17.06 -7.02
CA PHE A 50 -13.34 17.84 -7.93
C PHE A 50 -14.16 18.93 -7.19
N SER A 51 -13.81 19.24 -5.94
CA SER A 51 -14.49 20.26 -5.13
C SER A 51 -14.49 21.63 -5.80
N ASP A 52 -13.48 21.90 -6.62
CA ASP A 52 -13.34 23.14 -7.38
C ASP A 52 -14.29 23.25 -8.58
N LEU A 53 -14.90 22.14 -9.03
CA LEU A 53 -15.86 22.09 -10.13
C LEU A 53 -17.32 22.14 -9.65
N VAL A 54 -17.58 21.91 -8.37
CA VAL A 54 -18.93 21.88 -7.80
C VAL A 54 -19.63 23.21 -8.02
N GLY A 55 -20.79 23.17 -8.70
CA GLY A 55 -21.61 24.36 -8.98
C GLY A 55 -21.05 25.29 -10.06
N LYS A 56 -19.87 25.02 -10.62
CA LYS A 56 -19.29 25.82 -11.72
C LYS A 56 -19.67 25.30 -13.10
N LEU A 57 -20.02 24.02 -13.19
CA LEU A 57 -20.42 23.40 -14.45
C LEU A 57 -21.94 23.50 -14.62
N THR A 58 -22.35 24.10 -15.74
CA THR A 58 -23.74 24.08 -16.19
C THR A 58 -23.86 23.02 -17.28
N TRP A 59 -24.74 22.05 -17.05
CA TRP A 59 -25.01 21.02 -18.06
C TRP A 59 -25.59 21.67 -19.32
N GLN A 60 -24.94 21.46 -20.47
CA GLN A 60 -25.45 21.90 -21.76
C GLN A 60 -26.07 20.70 -22.49
N GLY A 61 -27.40 20.62 -22.49
CA GLY A 61 -28.15 19.57 -23.17
C GLY A 61 -29.35 19.07 -22.37
N ASN A 62 -30.08 18.10 -22.92
CA ASN A 62 -31.18 17.46 -22.21
C ASN A 62 -30.69 16.21 -21.48
N ALA A 63 -30.58 16.31 -20.14
CA ALA A 63 -30.10 15.22 -19.30
C ALA A 63 -30.95 13.94 -19.43
N VAL A 64 -32.27 14.08 -19.59
CA VAL A 64 -33.20 12.95 -19.72
C VAL A 64 -33.02 12.24 -21.06
N THR A 65 -32.80 13.00 -22.13
CA THR A 65 -32.49 12.42 -23.45
C THR A 65 -31.19 11.63 -23.41
N MET A 66 -30.14 12.20 -22.81
CA MET A 66 -28.84 11.51 -22.69
C MET A 66 -28.95 10.24 -21.86
N GLN A 67 -29.66 10.29 -20.74
CA GLN A 67 -29.89 9.12 -19.89
C GLN A 67 -30.65 7.99 -20.63
N ARG A 68 -31.64 8.34 -21.46
CA ARG A 68 -32.38 7.35 -22.26
C ARG A 68 -31.48 6.70 -23.31
N ASN A 69 -30.69 7.51 -24.04
CA ASN A 69 -29.75 6.99 -25.03
C ASN A 69 -28.80 5.95 -24.42
N LEU A 70 -28.20 6.25 -23.26
CA LEU A 70 -27.29 5.33 -22.57
C LEU A 70 -27.96 4.03 -22.11
N ARG A 71 -29.22 4.11 -21.68
CA ARG A 71 -29.98 2.92 -21.27
C ARG A 71 -30.34 2.05 -22.46
N ASP A 72 -30.74 2.66 -23.57
CA ASP A 72 -31.18 1.94 -24.75
C ASP A 72 -29.98 1.34 -25.54
N GLU A 73 -28.73 1.62 -25.13
CA GLU A 73 -27.48 1.01 -25.61
C GLU A 73 -27.09 -0.31 -24.89
N TRP A 74 -27.76 -0.68 -23.79
CA TRP A 74 -27.48 -1.88 -22.97
C TRP A 74 -28.69 -2.82 -22.90
#